data_AF-A0A3Q9C788-F1
#
_entry.id   AF-A0A3Q9C788-F1
#
_cell.length_a   1.000
_cell.length_b   1.000
_cell.length_c   1.000
_cell.angle_alpha   90.00
_cell.angle_beta   90.00
_cell.angle_gamma   90.00
#
_symmetry.space_group_name_H-M   'P 1'
#
loop_
_entity.id
_entity.type
_entity.pdbx_description
1 polymer ?
#
loop_
_entity_poly.entity_id
_entity_poly.type
_entity_poly.pdbx_seq_one_letter_code
_entity_poly.pdbx_strand_id
1 'polypeptide(L)' 'MFPGLDTVVAPLPEVADPDGSAFGPVSVRERAGGTVEEEYLRVLGRPEQLAAWRETRSYVVEVTA' A
#
# COMPACT_ATOMS: atom_id res chain seq x y z
N MET A 1 2.93 -16.52 2.47
CA MET A 1 1.98 -15.82 1.56
C MET A 1 1.78 -14.42 2.14
N PHE A 2 2.00 -13.37 1.36
CA PHE A 2 1.75 -11.99 1.81
C PHE A 2 0.27 -11.64 1.58
N PRO A 3 -0.34 -10.80 2.44
CA PRO A 3 -1.70 -10.33 2.21
C PRO A 3 -1.78 -9.51 0.91
N GLY A 4 -2.91 -9.61 0.21
CA GLY A 4 -3.18 -8.75 -0.95
C GLY A 4 -3.35 -7.29 -0.53
N LEU A 5 -3.17 -6.35 -1.47
CA LEU A 5 -3.26 -4.92 -1.18
C LEU A 5 -4.64 -4.49 -0.65
N ASP A 6 -5.71 -5.15 -1.07
CA ASP A 6 -7.07 -4.83 -0.63
C ASP A 6 -7.44 -5.44 0.74
N THR A 7 -6.45 -6.05 1.42
CA THR A 7 -6.63 -6.61 2.76
C THR A 7 -6.59 -5.50 3.81
N VAL A 8 -7.50 -5.58 4.78
CA VAL A 8 -7.42 -4.81 6.04
C VAL A 8 -6.95 -5.74 7.15
N VAL A 9 -5.90 -5.35 7.86
CA VAL A 9 -5.33 -6.13 8.97
C VAL A 9 -5.74 -5.47 10.28
N ALA A 10 -6.47 -6.22 11.10
CA ALA A 10 -6.80 -5.82 12.47
C ALA A 10 -5.70 -6.27 13.44
N PRO A 11 -5.50 -5.55 14.56
CA PRO A 11 -4.62 -6.01 15.63
C PRO A 11 -5.10 -7.37 16.19
N LEU A 12 -4.15 -8.18 16.66
CA LEU A 12 -4.48 -9.41 17.37
C LEU A 12 -5.24 -9.08 18.67
N PRO A 13 -6.14 -9.96 19.15
CA PRO A 13 -6.87 -9.74 20.39
C PRO A 13 -5.98 -9.45 21.61
N GLU A 14 -4.77 -10.01 21.64
CA GLU A 14 -3.78 -9.84 22.71
C GLU A 14 -3.13 -8.44 22.71
N VAL A 15 -3.24 -7.72 21.59
CA VAL A 15 -2.67 -6.39 21.35
C VAL A 15 -3.78 -5.34 21.27
N ALA A 16 -5.02 -5.77 21.09
CA ALA A 16 -6.20 -4.93 21.14
C ALA A 16 -6.55 -4.66 22.61
N ASP A 17 -6.16 -3.49 23.12
CA ASP A 17 -6.49 -3.07 24.48
C ASP A 17 -8.03 -3.03 24.68
N PRO A 18 -8.59 -3.68 25.72
CA PRO A 18 -10.02 -3.65 26.01
C PRO A 18 -10.57 -2.24 26.30
N ASP A 19 -9.72 -1.29 26.72
CA ASP A 19 -10.11 0.11 26.94
C ASP A 19 -9.98 0.99 25.69
N GLY A 20 -9.61 0.40 24.55
CA GLY A 20 -9.39 1.08 23.28
C GLY A 20 -7.95 0.95 22.84
N SER A 21 -7.70 -0.06 22.00
CA SER A 21 -6.41 -0.25 21.32
C SER A 21 -5.87 1.06 20.73
N ALA A 22 -4.60 1.38 21.03
CA ALA A 22 -3.86 2.44 20.32
C ALA A 22 -3.71 2.14 18.81
N PHE A 23 -3.96 0.90 18.40
CA PHE A 23 -3.84 0.42 17.04
C PHE A 23 -5.22 0.05 16.48
N GLY A 24 -5.69 0.81 15.50
CA GLY A 24 -6.87 0.46 14.72
C GLY A 24 -6.56 -0.55 13.60
N PRO A 25 -7.59 -1.07 12.91
CA PRO A 25 -7.39 -1.79 11.66
C PRO A 25 -6.67 -0.91 10.63
N VAL A 26 -5.74 -1.50 9.89
CA VAL A 26 -4.92 -0.80 8.88
C VAL A 26 -5.11 -1.44 7.51
N SER A 27 -5.32 -0.62 6.48
CA SER A 27 -5.32 -1.06 5.09
C SER A 27 -3.90 -1.35 4.62
N VAL A 28 -3.67 -2.54 4.07
CA VAL A 28 -2.36 -2.91 3.49
C VAL A 28 -2.00 -1.96 2.35
N ARG A 29 -2.98 -1.57 1.52
CA ARG A 29 -2.81 -0.59 0.45
C ARG A 29 -2.34 0.77 0.96
N GLU A 30 -2.96 1.29 2.02
CA GLU A 30 -2.56 2.61 2.57
C GLU A 30 -1.17 2.53 3.19
N ARG A 31 -0.90 1.46 3.94
CA ARG A 31 0.39 1.22 4.59
C ARG A 31 1.53 1.08 3.58
N ALA A 32 1.29 0.35 2.48
CA ALA A 32 2.23 0.20 1.37
C ALA A 32 2.27 1.46 0.48
N GLY A 33 1.16 2.20 0.42
CA GLY A 33 0.95 3.45 -0.29
C GLY A 33 2.07 4.44 -0.09
N GLY A 34 2.32 4.80 1.17
CA GLY A 34 3.38 5.73 1.54
C GLY A 34 4.76 5.26 1.06
N THR A 35 5.11 4.01 1.34
CA THR A 35 6.43 3.45 0.97
C THR A 35 6.62 3.37 -0.55
N VAL A 36 5.62 2.90 -1.30
CA VAL A 36 5.73 2.73 -2.76
C VAL A 36 5.80 4.08 -3.46
N GLU A 37 4.96 5.04 -3.07
CA GLU A 37 4.97 6.36 -3.69
C GLU A 37 6.25 7.15 -3.34
N GLU A 38 6.59 7.24 -2.05
CA GLU A 38 7.68 8.09 -1.57
C GLU A 38 9.07 7.53 -1.87
N GLU A 39 9.27 6.22 -1.73
CA GLU A 39 10.60 5.61 -1.89
C GLU A 39 10.86 5.13 -3.31
N TYR A 40 9.84 4.61 -4.00
CA TYR A 40 10.02 3.97 -5.31
C TYR A 40 9.55 4.84 -6.48
N LEU A 41 8.28 5.21 -6.53
CA LEU A 41 7.73 5.88 -7.70
C LEU A 41 8.20 7.33 -7.83
N ARG A 42 8.45 8.02 -6.71
CA ARG A 42 9.02 9.36 -6.73
C ARG A 42 10.45 9.39 -7.29
N VAL A 43 11.24 8.33 -7.05
CA VAL A 43 12.67 8.28 -7.42
C VAL A 43 12.89 7.62 -8.78
N LEU A 44 12.20 6.50 -9.04
CA LEU A 44 12.43 5.63 -10.19
C LEU A 44 11.23 5.54 -11.13
N GLY A 45 10.06 6.02 -10.70
CA GLY A 45 8.82 5.92 -11.45
C GLY A 45 8.76 6.92 -12.61
N ARG A 46 8.13 6.49 -13.70
CA ARG A 46 7.73 7.42 -14.77
C ARG A 46 6.53 8.25 -14.30
N PRO A 47 6.37 9.50 -14.77
CA PRO A 47 5.23 10.35 -14.39
C PRO A 47 3.87 9.66 -14.59
N GLU A 48 3.73 8.89 -15.67
CA GLU A 48 2.49 8.17 -16.03
C GLU A 48 2.25 6.96 -15.11
N GLN A 49 3.33 6.33 -14.64
CA GLN A 49 3.25 5.23 -13.67
C GLN A 49 2.82 5.74 -12.29
N LEU A 50 3.32 6.90 -11.87
CA LEU A 50 2.91 7.56 -10.63
C LEU A 50 1.43 8.00 -10.70
N ALA A 51 1.00 8.55 -11.84
CA ALA A 51 -0.40 8.91 -12.06
C ALA A 51 -1.31 7.66 -11.99
N ALA A 52 -0.93 6.57 -12.66
CA ALA A 52 -1.67 5.31 -12.61
C ALA A 52 -1.76 4.74 -11.19
N TRP A 53 -0.68 4.80 -10.40
CA TRP A 53 -0.68 4.38 -9.00
C TRP A 53 -1.70 5.15 -8.16
N ARG A 54 -1.69 6.49 -8.25
CA ARG A 54 -2.62 7.37 -7.51
C ARG A 54 -4.08 7.14 -7.90
N GLU A 55 -4.31 6.76 -9.15
CA GLU A 55 -5.65 6.47 -9.67
C GLU A 55 -6.07 5.00 -9.48
N THR A 56 -5.26 4.17 -8.80
CA THR A 56 -5.53 2.73 -8.63
C THR A 56 -5.69 2.01 -9.99
N ARG A 57 -4.98 2.47 -11.02
CA ARG A 57 -4.98 1.89 -12.37
C ARG A 57 -3.70 1.08 -12.61
N SER A 58 -3.81 0.02 -13.39
CA SER A 58 -2.64 -0.73 -13.84
C SER A 58 -1.81 0.11 -14.81
N TYR A 59 -0.48 0.11 -14.63
CA TYR A 59 0.48 0.65 -15.57
C TYR A 59 1.30 -0.50 -16.15
N VAL A 60 1.26 -0.67 -17.47
CA VAL A 60 2.05 -1.67 -18.19
C VAL A 60 2.90 -0.91 -19.21
N VAL A 61 4.21 -1.10 -19.14
CA VAL A 61 5.12 -0.59 -20.17
C VAL A 61 5.50 -1.74 -21.09
N GLU A 62 5.44 -1.49 -22.40
CA GLU A 62 6.00 -2.40 -23.39
C GLU A 62 7.53 -2.44 -23.19
N VAL A 63 8.04 -3.60 -22.80
CA VAL A 63 9.49 -3.82 -22.70
C VAL A 63 9.97 -4.18 -24.09
N THR A 64 10.50 -3.21 -24.82
CA THR A 64 11.21 -3.48 -26.08
C THR A 64 12.51 -4.19 -25.75
N ALA A 65 12.62 -5.46 -26.18
CA ALA A 65 13.82 -6.28 -26.11
C ALA A 65 14.91 -5.79 -27.07
#